data_AF-A0A8S2U8L2-F1
#
_entry.id   AF-A0A8S2U8L2-F1
#
_cell.length_a   1.000
_cell.length_b   1.000
_cell.length_c   1.000
_cell.angle_alpha   90.00
_cell.angle_beta   90.00
_cell.angle_gamma   90.00
#
_symmetry.space_group_name_H-M   'P 1'
#
loop_
_entity.id
_entity.type
_entity.pdbx_description
1 polymer ?
#
loop_
_entity_poly.entity_id
_entity_poly.type
_entity_poly.pdbx_seq_one_letter_code
_entity_poly.pdbx_strand_id
1 'polypeptide(L)' 'SARAIYDELNSIYGDEVPGLSTVTRWSKLFRDGRKEIEDKPRPGRPITETTTENIEHARLLIDDDTYIAIEGIQ' A
#
# COMPACT_ATOMS: atom_id res chain seq x y z
N SER A 1 4.29 -25.55 13.12
CA SER A 1 4.44 -24.17 13.64
C SER A 1 4.81 -23.26 12.47
N ALA A 2 4.81 -21.92 12.63
CA ALA A 2 5.23 -21.02 11.54
C ALA A 2 6.66 -21.32 11.04
N ARG A 3 7.56 -21.73 11.95
CA ARG A 3 8.93 -22.14 11.60
C ARG A 3 8.96 -23.39 10.72
N ALA A 4 8.19 -24.43 11.06
CA ALA A 4 8.13 -25.65 10.25
C ALA A 4 7.59 -25.38 8.83
N ILE A 5 6.57 -24.52 8.70
CA ILE A 5 6.03 -24.12 7.39
C ILE A 5 7.09 -23.36 6.58
N TYR A 6 7.83 -22.45 7.22
CA TYR A 6 8.92 -21.72 6.57
C TYR A 6 10.02 -22.69 6.09
N ASP A 7 10.44 -23.64 6.93
CA ASP A 7 11.51 -24.58 6.58
C ASP A 7 11.10 -25.47 5.39
N GLU A 8 9.84 -25.91 5.34
CA GLU A 8 9.28 -26.64 4.21
C GLU A 8 9.26 -25.81 2.92
N LEU A 9 8.73 -24.57 2.99
CA LEU A 9 8.72 -23.67 1.84
C LEU A 9 10.15 -23.34 1.36
N ASN A 10 11.08 -23.09 2.27
CA ASN A 10 12.48 -22.80 1.94
C ASN A 10 13.17 -23.98 1.26
N SER A 11 12.79 -25.22 1.59
CA SER A 11 13.34 -26.42 0.92
C SER A 11 12.95 -26.52 -0.55
N ILE A 12 11.83 -25.92 -0.96
CA ILE A 12 11.28 -25.98 -2.32
C ILE A 12 11.66 -24.72 -3.11
N TYR A 13 11.49 -23.54 -2.50
CA TYR A 13 11.58 -22.24 -3.17
C TYR A 13 12.91 -21.51 -2.92
N GLY A 14 13.74 -21.97 -1.97
CA GLY A 14 15.03 -21.35 -1.67
C GLY A 14 14.91 -19.85 -1.42
N ASP A 15 15.65 -19.05 -2.20
CA ASP A 15 15.72 -17.59 -2.07
C ASP A 15 14.41 -16.86 -2.40
N GLU A 16 13.47 -17.52 -3.09
CA GLU A 16 12.15 -16.95 -3.40
C GLU A 16 11.14 -17.12 -2.24
N VAL A 17 11.55 -17.77 -1.15
CA VAL A 17 10.65 -17.99 -0.01
C VAL A 17 10.28 -16.66 0.66
N PRO A 18 8.99 -16.47 1.02
CA PRO A 18 8.62 -15.36 1.89
C PRO A 18 9.37 -15.45 3.22
N GLY A 19 9.86 -14.32 3.71
CA GLY A 19 10.56 -14.28 5.00
C GLY A 19 9.74 -14.86 6.16
N LEU A 20 10.43 -15.37 7.19
CA LEU A 20 9.79 -16.02 8.35
C LEU A 20 8.73 -15.14 9.05
N SER A 21 8.91 -13.82 9.05
CA SER A 21 7.93 -12.86 9.59
C SER A 21 6.60 -12.89 8.81
N THR A 22 6.66 -12.96 7.48
CA THR A 22 5.50 -13.09 6.60
C THR A 22 4.78 -14.41 6.84
N VAL A 23 5.51 -15.52 6.89
CA VAL A 23 4.96 -16.86 7.16
C VAL A 23 4.29 -16.90 8.54
N THR A 24 4.90 -16.26 9.55
CA THR A 24 4.33 -16.15 10.89
C THR A 24 3.02 -15.37 10.89
N ARG A 25 2.98 -14.23 10.19
CA ARG A 25 1.77 -13.43 10.03
C ARG A 25 0.64 -14.21 9.35
N TRP A 26 0.92 -14.87 8.23
CA TRP A 26 -0.08 -15.69 7.53
C TRP A 26 -0.56 -16.87 8.38
N SER A 27 0.36 -17.56 9.06
CA SER A 27 0.03 -18.67 9.99
C SER A 27 -0.93 -18.24 11.10
N LYS A 28 -0.82 -16.98 11.57
CA LYS A 28 -1.76 -16.42 12.54
C LYS A 28 -3.11 -16.13 11.88
N LEU A 29 -3.13 -15.43 10.74
CA LEU A 29 -4.37 -15.08 10.05
C LEU A 29 -5.22 -16.31 9.68
N PHE A 30 -4.59 -17.38 9.21
CA PHE A 30 -5.30 -18.63 8.92
C PHE A 30 -5.87 -19.30 10.17
N ARG A 31 -5.12 -19.28 11.28
CA ARG A 31 -5.59 -19.79 12.58
C ARG A 31 -6.75 -18.98 13.13
N ASP A 32 -6.75 -17.67 12.89
CA ASP A 32 -7.81 -16.74 13.27
C ASP A 32 -9.02 -16.82 12.32
N GLY A 33 -9.02 -17.76 11.35
CA GLY A 33 -10.17 -18.06 10.50
C GLY A 33 -10.25 -17.29 9.19
N ARG A 34 -9.21 -16.52 8.81
CA ARG A 34 -9.14 -15.89 7.48
C ARG A 34 -9.06 -16.97 6.41
N LYS A 35 -9.98 -16.93 5.43
CA LYS A 35 -10.01 -17.87 4.28
C LYS A 35 -9.63 -17.22 2.95
N GLU A 36 -9.70 -15.89 2.88
CA GLU A 36 -9.31 -15.12 1.71
C GLU A 36 -7.79 -15.16 1.53
N ILE A 37 -7.36 -15.59 0.34
CA ILE A 37 -5.95 -15.59 -0.08
C ILE A 37 -5.54 -14.26 -0.72
N GLU A 38 -6.52 -13.50 -1.23
CA GLU A 38 -6.30 -12.23 -1.88
C GLU A 38 -5.86 -11.14 -0.90
N ASP A 39 -5.18 -10.12 -1.43
CA ASP A 39 -4.89 -8.93 -0.66
C ASP A 39 -6.16 -8.16 -0.31
N LYS A 40 -6.18 -7.57 0.89
CA LYS A 40 -7.23 -6.62 1.24
C LYS A 40 -7.18 -5.42 0.29
N PRO A 41 -8.30 -4.73 0.05
CA PRO A 41 -8.31 -3.48 -0.69
C PRO A 41 -7.22 -2.54 -0.16
N ARG A 42 -6.29 -2.17 -1.04
CA ARG A 42 -5.25 -1.20 -0.71
C ARG A 42 -5.85 0.17 -0.99
N PRO A 43 -5.99 1.05 0.01
CA PRO A 43 -6.35 2.43 -0.28
C PRO A 43 -5.26 2.99 -1.19
N GLY A 44 -5.63 3.37 -2.41
CA GLY A 44 -4.75 4.12 -3.29
C GLY A 44 -4.49 5.50 -2.72
N ARG A 45 -3.87 6.37 -3.53
CA ARG A 45 -3.81 7.79 -3.19
C ARG A 45 -5.24 8.31 -2.97
N PRO A 46 -5.54 9.00 -1.86
CA PRO A 46 -6.86 9.56 -1.63
C PRO A 46 -7.24 10.50 -2.78
N ILE A 47 -8.38 10.23 -3.42
CA ILE A 47 -8.96 11.11 -4.46
C ILE A 47 -9.39 12.46 -3.86
N THR A 48 -9.52 12.53 -2.54
CA THR A 48 -9.83 13.76 -1.80
C THR A 48 -8.80 14.87 -1.95
N GLU A 49 -7.59 14.57 -2.44
CA GLU A 49 -6.60 15.61 -2.81
C GLU A 49 -6.92 16.28 -4.16
N THR A 50 -7.69 15.63 -5.03
CA THR A 50 -8.03 16.09 -6.40
C THR A 50 -9.52 16.40 -6.49
N THR A 51 -10.01 17.32 -5.66
CA THR A 51 -11.36 17.86 -5.79
C THR A 51 -11.42 18.87 -6.93
N THR A 52 -12.60 19.06 -7.54
CA THR A 52 -12.83 20.13 -8.52
C THR A 52 -12.47 21.49 -7.94
N GLU A 53 -12.74 21.70 -6.65
CA GLU A 53 -12.39 22.94 -5.92
C GLU A 53 -10.87 23.18 -5.89
N ASN A 54 -10.08 22.17 -5.51
CA ASN A 54 -8.62 22.30 -5.46
C ASN A 54 -8.03 22.47 -6.88
N ILE A 55 -8.65 21.86 -7.90
CA ILE A 55 -8.26 22.03 -9.30
C ILE A 55 -8.51 23.47 -9.77
N GLU A 56 -9.71 24.01 -9.52
CA GLU A 56 -10.05 25.37 -9.90
C GLU A 56 -9.20 26.39 -9.11
N HIS A 57 -8.94 26.15 -7.83
CA HIS A 57 -8.05 26.99 -7.03
C HIS A 57 -6.62 27.01 -7.62
N ALA A 58 -6.07 25.86 -7.96
CA ALA A 58 -4.76 25.79 -8.61
C ALA A 58 -4.74 26.47 -9.98
N ARG A 59 -5.82 26.37 -10.77
CA ARG A 59 -5.96 27.08 -12.05
C ARG A 59 -5.92 28.59 -11.87
N LEU A 60 -6.69 29.13 -10.92
CA LEU A 60 -6.72 30.56 -10.63
C LEU A 60 -5.34 31.08 -10.19
N LEU A 61 -4.63 30.33 -9.35
CA LEU A 61 -3.28 30.70 -8.92
C LEU A 61 -2.28 30.75 -10.08
N ILE A 62 -2.37 29.79 -11.02
CA ILE A 62 -1.49 29.74 -12.21
C ILE A 62 -1.84 30.84 -13.21
N ASP A 63 -3.13 31.15 -13.40
CA ASP A 63 -3.57 32.23 -14.29
C ASP A 63 -3.17 33.62 -13.77
N ASP A 64 -3.12 33.81 -12.45
CA ASP A 64 -2.65 35.04 -11.81
C ASP A 64 -1.12 35.15 -11.82
N ASP A 65 -0.41 34.07 -11.49
CA ASP A 65 1.05 33.99 -11.59
C ASP A 65 1.53 32.62 -12.08
N THR A 66 1.97 32.58 -13.33
CA THR A 66 2.51 31.37 -13.96
C THR A 66 3.83 30.87 -13.35
N TYR A 67 4.51 31.66 -12.52
CA TYR A 67 5.75 31.30 -11.82
C TYR A 67 5.53 30.93 -10.35
N ILE A 68 4.28 30.74 -9.92
CA ILE A 68 3.98 30.37 -8.55
C ILE A 68 4.71 29.07 -8.15
N ALA A 69 5.48 29.14 -7.07
CA ALA A 69 6.14 27.98 -6.51
C ALA A 69 5.10 27.08 -5.83
N ILE A 70 5.37 25.77 -5.75
CA ILE A 70 4.50 24.82 -5.05
C ILE A 70 4.25 25.25 -3.59
N GLU A 71 5.24 25.88 -2.97
CA GLU A 71 5.17 26.44 -1.60
C GLU A 71 4.20 27.63 -1.46
N GLY A 72 3.86 28.29 -2.57
CA GLY A 72 2.90 29.38 -2.63
C GLY A 72 1.45 28.93 -2.88
N ILE A 73 1.23 27.65 -3.17
CA ILE A 73 -0.10 27.06 -3.31
C ILE A 73 -0.58 26.68 -1.90
N GLN A 74 -1.53 27.44 -1.35
CA GLN A 74 -2.17 27.16 -0.05
C GLN A 74 -3.23 26.07 -0.14
#